data_AF-A0A849EPY6-F1
#
_entry.id   AF-A0A849EPY6-F1
#
_cell.length_a   1.000
_cell.length_b   1.000
_cell.length_c   1.000
_cell.angle_alpha   90.00
_cell.angle_beta   90.00
_cell.angle_gamma   90.00
#
_symmetry.space_group_name_H-M   'P 1'
#
loop_
_entity.id
_entity.type
_entity.pdbx_description
1 polymer ?
#
loop_
_entity_poly.entity_id
_entity_poly.type
_entity_poly.pdbx_seq_one_letter_code
_entity_poly.pdbx_strand_id
1 'polypeptide(L)'
;IEQLRKLGQQLEVPVFDTDPQMRPADICLKARVAAQKEGCDTILIDTAGRLHIDETLMGELQDIQKAVQPSDILLVADAMTGQDAVNMAKAFDDALGIGGVVLTKMDGDARGGAALSIRSITGKPIKYIGVGEKLNDLEPFHPDRLASRILGMGDMLTMIEKAQAVVDEKQAADLSKKLRKNQFTLEDFRNQMVQVRKMGSLTDLIGMIPGMGKMKQMKNLDVDEKEFVRIEAIINSMTPQERRQHNIINGSRRKRIAGGSGTTIQDVNRLLKNYTQVLKMMKKLNKGGMRGLGRGMLSL
;
A
#
# COMPACT_ATOMS: atom_id res chain seq x y z
N ILE A 1 1.85 -28.57 9.73
CA ILE A 1 2.45 -27.98 10.95
C ILE A 1 3.78 -27.23 10.69
N GLU A 2 4.69 -27.74 9.86
CA GLU A 2 6.00 -27.08 9.64
C GLU A 2 5.89 -25.63 9.13
N GLN A 3 4.93 -25.35 8.25
CA GLN A 3 4.67 -23.99 7.77
C GLN A 3 4.30 -23.04 8.92
N LEU A 4 3.36 -23.46 9.79
CA LEU A 4 2.98 -22.68 10.98
C LEU A 4 4.15 -22.46 11.93
N ARG A 5 5.01 -23.48 12.15
CA ARG A 5 6.20 -23.33 13.00
C ARG A 5 7.16 -22.27 12.45
N LYS A 6 7.41 -22.25 11.13
CA LYS A 6 8.26 -21.23 10.50
C LYS A 6 7.67 -19.84 10.66
N LEU A 7 6.36 -19.69 10.46
CA LEU A 7 5.67 -18.41 10.64
C LEU A 7 5.69 -17.94 12.10
N GLY A 8 5.42 -18.83 13.05
CA GLY A 8 5.50 -18.53 14.48
C GLY A 8 6.90 -18.11 14.91
N GLN A 9 7.95 -18.74 14.39
CA GLN A 9 9.33 -18.31 14.64
C GLN A 9 9.63 -16.92 14.07
N GLN A 10 9.13 -16.59 12.87
CA GLN A 10 9.32 -15.26 12.28
C GLN A 10 8.57 -14.15 13.03
N LEU A 11 7.41 -14.48 13.61
CA LEU A 11 6.56 -13.56 14.34
C LEU A 11 6.82 -13.55 15.86
N GLU A 12 7.73 -14.39 16.34
CA GLU A 12 7.99 -14.62 17.76
C GLU A 12 6.71 -15.06 18.54
N VAL A 13 5.83 -15.81 17.87
CA VAL A 13 4.58 -16.34 18.44
C VAL A 13 4.73 -17.83 18.76
N PRO A 14 4.41 -18.29 19.98
CA PRO A 14 4.42 -19.72 20.33
C PRO A 14 3.50 -20.54 19.44
N VAL A 15 3.97 -21.71 18.98
CA VAL A 15 3.18 -22.65 18.17
C VAL A 15 3.11 -23.97 18.90
N PHE A 16 1.89 -24.40 19.22
CA PHE A 16 1.67 -25.70 19.85
C PHE A 16 1.97 -26.84 18.88
N ASP A 17 2.73 -27.83 19.35
CA ASP A 17 3.11 -28.95 18.51
C ASP A 17 1.98 -29.97 18.34
N THR A 18 1.85 -30.53 17.15
CA THR A 18 0.80 -31.48 16.78
C THR A 18 1.40 -32.84 16.48
N ASP A 19 0.87 -33.89 17.10
CA ASP A 19 1.13 -35.27 16.69
C ASP A 19 0.12 -35.66 15.59
N PRO A 20 0.57 -36.08 14.39
CA PRO A 20 -0.32 -36.47 13.29
C PRO A 20 -1.29 -37.61 13.60
N GLN A 21 -1.03 -38.41 14.64
CA GLN A 21 -1.90 -39.51 15.04
C GLN A 21 -3.03 -39.07 15.99
N MET A 22 -2.98 -37.84 16.52
CA MET A 22 -4.01 -37.33 17.40
C MET A 22 -5.20 -36.78 16.62
N ARG A 23 -6.39 -36.91 17.21
CA ARG A 23 -7.59 -36.27 16.66
C ARG A 23 -7.48 -34.74 16.74
N PRO A 24 -7.96 -33.98 15.75
CA PRO A 24 -7.91 -32.52 15.76
C PRO A 24 -8.49 -31.86 17.01
N ALA A 25 -9.63 -32.36 17.53
CA ALA A 25 -10.26 -31.85 18.74
C ALA A 25 -9.36 -32.01 19.99
N ASP A 26 -8.66 -33.14 20.12
CA ASP A 26 -7.76 -33.42 21.25
C ASP A 26 -6.51 -32.52 21.20
N ILE A 27 -6.00 -32.27 19.99
CA ILE A 27 -4.91 -31.32 19.76
C ILE A 27 -5.32 -29.93 20.24
N CYS A 28 -6.50 -29.45 19.84
CA CYS A 28 -6.96 -28.12 20.22
C CYS A 28 -7.21 -27.97 21.72
N LEU A 29 -7.72 -29.01 22.39
CA LEU A 29 -7.87 -29.03 23.85
C LEU A 29 -6.53 -28.94 24.57
N LYS A 30 -5.53 -29.70 24.12
CA LYS A 30 -4.17 -29.65 24.68
C LYS A 30 -3.51 -28.29 24.43
N ALA A 31 -3.68 -27.73 23.22
CA ALA A 31 -3.19 -26.41 22.87
C ALA A 31 -3.78 -25.33 23.79
N ARG A 32 -5.08 -25.40 24.11
CA ARG A 32 -5.73 -24.46 25.05
C ARG A 32 -5.10 -24.51 26.44
N VAL A 33 -4.83 -25.70 26.96
CA VAL A 33 -4.17 -25.87 28.27
C VAL A 33 -2.72 -25.36 28.25
N ALA A 34 -2.00 -25.60 27.15
CA ALA A 34 -0.62 -25.11 26.99
C ALA A 34 -0.58 -23.57 26.94
N ALA A 35 -1.42 -22.95 26.10
CA ALA A 35 -1.54 -21.50 26.00
C ALA A 35 -1.88 -20.84 27.35
N GLN A 36 -2.76 -21.46 28.15
CA GLN A 36 -3.08 -20.98 29.49
C GLN A 36 -1.86 -21.03 30.43
N LYS A 37 -1.03 -22.07 30.34
CA LYS A 37 0.21 -22.19 31.13
C LYS A 37 1.29 -21.20 30.72
N GLU A 38 1.35 -20.86 29.43
CA GLU A 38 2.28 -19.88 28.87
C GLU A 38 1.82 -18.43 29.08
N GLY A 39 0.61 -18.22 29.59
CA GLY A 39 0.06 -16.88 29.86
C GLY A 39 -0.44 -16.17 28.60
N CYS A 40 -0.74 -16.92 27.52
CA CYS A 40 -1.32 -16.37 26.31
C CYS A 40 -2.76 -15.90 26.56
N ASP A 41 -3.10 -14.73 26.04
CA ASP A 41 -4.43 -14.13 26.08
C ASP A 41 -5.29 -14.56 24.87
N THR A 42 -4.65 -14.85 23.73
CA THR A 42 -5.31 -15.20 22.47
C THR A 42 -4.76 -16.51 21.90
N ILE A 43 -5.64 -17.34 21.34
CA ILE A 43 -5.28 -18.57 20.64
C ILE A 43 -5.88 -18.55 19.24
N LEU A 44 -5.04 -18.76 18.22
CA LEU A 44 -5.48 -18.96 16.84
C LEU A 44 -5.39 -20.44 16.51
N ILE A 45 -6.52 -21.04 16.11
CA ILE A 45 -6.60 -22.43 15.69
C ILE A 45 -6.71 -22.46 14.17
N ASP A 46 -5.61 -22.84 13.52
CA ASP A 46 -5.58 -23.07 12.08
C ASP A 46 -6.03 -24.50 11.76
N THR A 47 -7.10 -24.63 10.98
CA THR A 47 -7.70 -25.91 10.61
C THR A 47 -7.36 -26.25 9.17
N ALA A 48 -7.36 -27.54 8.81
CA ALA A 48 -7.13 -27.94 7.43
C ALA A 48 -8.17 -27.31 6.47
N GLY A 49 -7.70 -26.71 5.38
CA GLY A 49 -8.57 -26.21 4.30
C GLY A 49 -8.93 -27.31 3.30
N ARG A 50 -10.09 -27.18 2.63
CA ARG A 50 -10.47 -27.98 1.46
C ARG A 50 -11.28 -27.16 0.46
N LEU A 51 -11.16 -27.52 -0.83
CA LEU A 51 -11.83 -26.84 -1.94
C LEU A 51 -13.36 -27.10 -1.99
N HIS A 52 -13.82 -28.20 -1.39
CA HIS A 52 -15.21 -28.60 -1.37
C HIS A 52 -15.64 -28.97 0.05
N ILE A 53 -16.91 -28.70 0.37
CA ILE A 53 -17.54 -29.12 1.62
C ILE A 53 -17.60 -30.65 1.62
N ASP A 54 -16.97 -31.27 2.62
CA ASP A 54 -17.01 -32.71 2.88
C ASP A 54 -17.66 -32.90 4.26
N GLU A 55 -18.63 -33.79 4.37
CA GLU A 55 -19.33 -34.11 5.62
C GLU A 55 -18.34 -34.54 6.72
N THR A 56 -17.26 -35.23 6.34
CA THR A 56 -16.22 -35.66 7.27
C THR A 56 -15.52 -34.46 7.91
N LEU A 57 -15.15 -33.47 7.09
CA LEU A 57 -14.49 -32.25 7.57
C LEU A 57 -15.43 -31.43 8.46
N MET A 58 -16.69 -31.29 8.06
CA MET A 58 -17.67 -30.55 8.85
C MET A 58 -17.90 -31.21 10.22
N GLY A 59 -17.92 -32.55 10.27
CA GLY A 59 -17.95 -33.30 11.52
C GLY A 59 -16.73 -33.02 12.40
N GLU A 60 -15.52 -33.03 11.83
CA GLU A 60 -14.30 -32.69 12.58
C GLU A 60 -14.32 -31.26 13.13
N LEU A 61 -14.78 -30.28 12.34
CA LEU A 61 -14.90 -28.89 12.77
C LEU A 61 -15.95 -28.70 13.87
N GLN A 62 -17.08 -29.41 13.78
CA GLN A 62 -18.10 -29.41 14.83
C GLN A 62 -17.58 -30.05 16.13
N ASP A 63 -16.79 -31.11 16.04
CA ASP A 63 -16.12 -31.71 17.19
C ASP A 63 -15.14 -30.73 17.86
N ILE A 64 -14.34 -30.03 17.06
CA ILE A 64 -13.43 -28.98 17.56
C ILE A 64 -14.23 -27.85 18.23
N GLN A 65 -15.30 -27.37 17.60
CA GLN A 65 -16.15 -26.32 18.15
C GLN A 65 -16.74 -26.72 19.51
N LYS A 66 -17.29 -27.94 19.62
CA LYS A 66 -17.87 -28.45 20.87
C LYS A 66 -16.82 -28.61 21.97
N ALA A 67 -15.62 -29.07 21.62
CA ALA A 67 -14.55 -29.33 22.57
C ALA A 67 -13.93 -28.03 23.12
N VAL A 68 -13.66 -27.06 22.24
CA VAL A 68 -12.88 -25.87 22.59
C VAL A 68 -13.77 -24.69 22.96
N GLN A 69 -14.99 -24.62 22.40
CA GLN A 69 -15.93 -23.50 22.53
C GLN A 69 -15.28 -22.16 22.15
N PRO A 70 -14.85 -21.99 20.89
CA PRO A 70 -14.17 -20.78 20.45
C PRO A 70 -15.11 -19.57 20.57
N SER A 71 -14.55 -18.41 20.97
CA SER A 71 -15.30 -17.16 21.09
C SER A 71 -15.73 -16.60 19.73
N ASP A 72 -15.02 -16.97 18.66
CA ASP A 72 -15.25 -16.48 17.31
C ASP A 72 -14.75 -17.52 16.30
N ILE A 73 -15.45 -17.65 15.17
CA ILE A 73 -15.08 -18.55 14.08
C ILE A 73 -15.02 -17.71 12.80
N LEU A 74 -13.85 -17.70 12.16
CA LEU A 74 -13.62 -16.91 10.96
C LEU A 74 -13.53 -17.83 9.74
N LEU A 75 -14.40 -17.58 8.76
CA LEU A 75 -14.28 -18.22 7.46
C LEU A 75 -13.27 -17.46 6.61
N VAL A 76 -12.23 -18.14 6.14
CA VAL A 76 -11.27 -17.58 5.17
C VAL A 76 -11.71 -17.98 3.77
N ALA A 77 -12.06 -16.99 2.95
CA ALA A 77 -12.55 -17.21 1.59
C ALA A 77 -11.71 -16.44 0.55
N ASP A 78 -11.52 -17.05 -0.62
CA ASP A 78 -10.84 -16.39 -1.74
C ASP A 78 -11.78 -15.40 -2.42
N ALA A 79 -11.33 -14.17 -2.68
CA ALA A 79 -12.10 -13.16 -3.36
C ALA A 79 -12.42 -13.52 -4.83
N MET A 80 -11.64 -14.41 -5.44
CA MET A 80 -11.79 -14.81 -6.84
C MET A 80 -12.84 -15.90 -7.08
N THR A 81 -13.22 -16.68 -6.05
CA THR A 81 -14.04 -17.90 -6.19
C THR A 81 -15.54 -17.64 -6.40
N GLY A 82 -15.97 -16.39 -6.62
CA GLY A 82 -17.28 -16.06 -7.17
C GLY A 82 -18.47 -16.70 -6.43
N GLN A 83 -19.28 -17.48 -7.14
CA GLN A 83 -20.49 -18.14 -6.60
C GLN A 83 -20.18 -19.37 -5.71
N ASP A 84 -19.03 -20.02 -5.87
CA ASP A 84 -18.69 -21.20 -5.07
C ASP A 84 -18.35 -20.80 -3.63
N ALA A 85 -17.69 -19.65 -3.47
CA ALA A 85 -17.42 -19.05 -2.16
C ALA A 85 -18.70 -18.78 -1.37
N VAL A 86 -19.78 -18.47 -2.06
CA VAL A 86 -21.08 -18.14 -1.47
C VAL A 86 -21.76 -19.38 -0.90
N ASN A 87 -21.82 -20.46 -1.69
CA ASN A 87 -22.39 -21.72 -1.24
C ASN A 87 -21.59 -22.30 -0.07
N MET A 88 -20.26 -22.20 -0.15
CA MET A 88 -19.36 -22.57 0.94
C MET A 88 -19.65 -21.76 2.19
N ALA A 89 -19.70 -20.43 2.09
CA ALA A 89 -19.94 -19.58 3.24
C ALA A 89 -21.26 -19.88 3.94
N LYS A 90 -22.32 -20.16 3.17
CA LYS A 90 -23.61 -20.56 3.73
C LYS A 90 -23.52 -21.89 4.48
N ALA A 91 -22.94 -22.93 3.87
CA ALA A 91 -22.85 -24.24 4.51
C ALA A 91 -22.01 -24.23 5.80
N PHE A 92 -20.91 -23.45 5.81
CA PHE A 92 -20.09 -23.27 7.00
C PHE A 92 -20.83 -22.50 8.09
N ASP A 93 -21.56 -21.44 7.74
CA ASP A 93 -22.37 -20.69 8.71
C ASP A 93 -23.52 -21.52 9.27
N ASP A 94 -24.23 -22.29 8.44
CA ASP A 94 -25.33 -23.16 8.87
C ASP A 94 -24.85 -24.24 9.84
N ALA A 95 -23.63 -24.77 9.66
CA ALA A 95 -23.11 -25.88 10.45
C ALA A 95 -22.32 -25.46 11.69
N LEU A 96 -21.64 -24.31 11.66
CA LEU A 96 -20.73 -23.85 12.72
C LEU A 96 -21.12 -22.49 13.31
N GLY A 97 -21.97 -21.72 12.65
CA GLY A 97 -22.34 -20.37 13.09
C GLY A 97 -21.14 -19.42 13.10
N ILE A 98 -20.61 -19.08 11.93
CA ILE A 98 -19.39 -18.28 11.83
C ILE A 98 -19.63 -16.85 12.35
N GLY A 99 -18.64 -16.25 12.99
CA GLY A 99 -18.73 -14.88 13.52
C GLY A 99 -18.28 -13.81 12.53
N GLY A 100 -17.55 -14.19 11.48
CA GLY A 100 -17.20 -13.30 10.38
C GLY A 100 -16.37 -13.98 9.29
N VAL A 101 -16.02 -13.17 8.29
CA VAL A 101 -15.31 -13.63 7.09
C VAL A 101 -14.02 -12.84 6.91
N VAL A 102 -12.96 -13.52 6.47
CA VAL A 102 -11.72 -12.93 5.99
C VAL A 102 -11.61 -13.21 4.49
N LEU A 103 -11.42 -12.17 3.68
CA LEU A 103 -11.27 -12.33 2.23
C LEU A 103 -9.82 -12.21 1.81
N THR A 104 -9.26 -13.23 1.18
CA THR A 104 -7.89 -13.21 0.67
C THR A 104 -7.84 -12.86 -0.81
N LYS A 105 -6.64 -12.49 -1.31
CA LYS A 105 -6.36 -12.19 -2.73
C LYS A 105 -7.18 -11.02 -3.29
N MET A 106 -7.40 -10.00 -2.44
CA MET A 106 -8.09 -8.76 -2.80
C MET A 106 -7.22 -7.77 -3.60
N ASP A 107 -5.97 -8.13 -3.88
CA ASP A 107 -5.00 -7.46 -4.74
C ASP A 107 -5.12 -7.84 -6.22
N GLY A 108 -5.79 -8.96 -6.54
CA GLY A 108 -6.08 -9.36 -7.91
C GLY A 108 -7.25 -8.58 -8.54
N ASP A 109 -7.62 -8.95 -9.77
CA ASP A 109 -8.76 -8.40 -10.54
C ASP A 109 -10.14 -8.69 -9.91
N ALA A 110 -10.20 -9.20 -8.69
CA ALA A 110 -11.42 -9.49 -7.96
C ALA A 110 -12.18 -8.19 -7.68
N ARG A 111 -13.22 -7.93 -8.47
CA ARG A 111 -14.11 -6.74 -8.37
C ARG A 111 -15.01 -6.74 -7.14
N GLY A 112 -14.58 -7.31 -6.01
CA GLY A 112 -15.31 -7.28 -4.73
C GLY A 112 -16.67 -7.99 -4.70
N GLY A 113 -17.11 -8.62 -5.79
CA GLY A 113 -18.42 -9.27 -5.89
C GLY A 113 -18.59 -10.41 -4.89
N ALA A 114 -17.53 -11.20 -4.63
CA ALA A 114 -17.56 -12.26 -3.64
C ALA A 114 -17.87 -11.73 -2.22
N ALA A 115 -17.31 -10.56 -1.86
CA ALA A 115 -17.57 -9.90 -0.59
C ALA A 115 -19.06 -9.57 -0.41
N LEU A 116 -19.66 -8.96 -1.45
CA LEU A 116 -21.07 -8.60 -1.43
C LEU A 116 -21.96 -9.84 -1.32
N SER A 117 -21.66 -10.87 -2.11
CA SER A 117 -22.47 -12.10 -2.16
C SER A 117 -22.40 -12.88 -0.84
N ILE A 118 -21.21 -13.04 -0.26
CA ILE A 118 -21.03 -13.73 1.02
C ILE A 118 -21.76 -12.97 2.13
N ARG A 119 -21.61 -11.64 2.19
CA ARG A 119 -22.29 -10.79 3.18
C ARG A 119 -23.82 -10.87 3.04
N SER A 120 -24.32 -10.85 1.81
CA SER A 120 -25.76 -10.91 1.52
C SER A 120 -26.40 -12.22 1.99
N ILE A 121 -25.65 -13.34 1.87
CA ILE A 121 -26.19 -14.68 2.15
C ILE A 121 -25.96 -15.13 3.58
N THR A 122 -24.77 -14.91 4.14
CA THR A 122 -24.47 -15.28 5.53
C THR A 122 -24.95 -14.23 6.53
N GLY A 123 -25.10 -12.97 6.10
CA GLY A 123 -25.35 -11.84 7.02
C GLY A 123 -24.17 -11.55 7.97
N LYS A 124 -23.04 -12.26 7.85
CA LYS A 124 -21.88 -12.14 8.74
C LYS A 124 -20.90 -11.06 8.28
N PRO A 125 -20.25 -10.34 9.21
CA PRO A 125 -19.39 -9.22 8.84
C PRO A 125 -18.10 -9.74 8.20
N ILE A 126 -17.61 -9.00 7.21
CA ILE A 126 -16.25 -9.20 6.72
C ILE A 126 -15.35 -8.42 7.67
N LYS A 127 -14.41 -9.09 8.33
CA LYS A 127 -13.56 -8.49 9.37
C LYS A 127 -12.22 -8.00 8.81
N TYR A 128 -11.62 -8.81 7.93
CA TYR A 128 -10.30 -8.52 7.36
C TYR A 128 -10.24 -8.86 5.87
N ILE A 129 -9.27 -8.25 5.19
CA ILE A 129 -8.92 -8.51 3.79
C ILE A 129 -7.42 -8.75 3.65
N GLY A 130 -7.02 -9.76 2.88
CA GLY A 130 -5.65 -9.97 2.45
C GLY A 130 -5.41 -9.32 1.09
N VAL A 131 -4.51 -8.35 1.03
CA VAL A 131 -4.12 -7.58 -0.17
C VAL A 131 -2.73 -7.96 -0.69
N GLY A 132 -2.29 -9.19 -0.40
CA GLY A 132 -1.01 -9.72 -0.84
C GLY A 132 -0.64 -11.00 -0.09
N GLU A 133 0.60 -11.46 -0.29
CA GLU A 133 1.12 -12.72 0.28
C GLU A 133 2.01 -12.51 1.51
N LYS A 134 2.41 -11.27 1.82
CA LYS A 134 3.30 -10.99 2.95
C LYS A 134 2.50 -10.92 4.24
N LEU A 135 3.20 -11.13 5.36
CA LEU A 135 2.62 -11.07 6.71
C LEU A 135 1.91 -9.75 7.05
N ASN A 136 2.36 -8.64 6.44
CA ASN A 136 1.80 -7.31 6.67
C ASN A 136 0.66 -6.96 5.71
N ASP A 137 0.28 -7.87 4.80
CA ASP A 137 -0.72 -7.61 3.78
C ASP A 137 -2.15 -7.98 4.24
N LEU A 138 -2.36 -8.20 5.54
CA LEU A 138 -3.68 -8.38 6.14
C LEU A 138 -4.18 -7.06 6.73
N GLU A 139 -5.26 -6.52 6.18
CA GLU A 139 -5.84 -5.24 6.58
C GLU A 139 -7.26 -5.40 7.14
N PRO A 140 -7.71 -4.54 8.08
CA PRO A 140 -9.12 -4.46 8.46
C PRO A 140 -10.01 -4.16 7.25
N PHE A 141 -11.18 -4.80 7.20
CA PHE A 141 -12.13 -4.54 6.13
C PHE A 141 -12.85 -3.20 6.32
N HIS A 142 -12.80 -2.39 5.27
CA HIS A 142 -13.53 -1.12 5.18
C HIS A 142 -14.50 -1.14 3.98
N PRO A 143 -15.82 -1.17 4.21
CA PRO A 143 -16.82 -1.21 3.14
C PRO A 143 -16.68 -0.07 2.14
N ASP A 144 -16.37 1.14 2.62
CA ASP A 144 -16.24 2.33 1.78
C ASP A 144 -15.09 2.21 0.77
N ARG A 145 -13.97 1.59 1.18
CA ARG A 145 -12.82 1.34 0.31
C ARG A 145 -13.17 0.32 -0.77
N LEU A 146 -13.89 -0.75 -0.40
CA LEU A 146 -14.34 -1.74 -1.36
C LEU A 146 -15.33 -1.14 -2.36
N ALA A 147 -16.35 -0.42 -1.89
CA ALA A 147 -17.33 0.25 -2.74
C ALA A 147 -16.64 1.22 -3.72
N SER A 148 -15.64 1.97 -3.24
CA SER A 148 -14.84 2.86 -4.07
C SER A 148 -14.08 2.08 -5.16
N ARG A 149 -13.40 0.99 -4.82
CA ARG A 149 -12.72 0.12 -5.82
C ARG A 149 -13.70 -0.42 -6.87
N ILE A 150 -14.87 -0.90 -6.45
CA ILE A 150 -15.90 -1.43 -7.36
C ILE A 150 -16.43 -0.37 -8.31
N LEU A 151 -16.73 0.83 -7.80
CA LEU A 151 -17.24 1.96 -8.57
C LEU A 151 -16.17 2.62 -9.45
N GLY A 152 -14.93 2.12 -9.45
CA GLY A 152 -13.79 2.77 -10.11
C GLY A 152 -13.45 4.13 -9.48
N MET A 153 -14.03 4.44 -8.32
CA MET A 153 -13.81 5.65 -7.52
C MET A 153 -12.72 5.47 -6.45
N GLY A 154 -12.07 4.30 -6.41
CA GLY A 154 -10.92 4.01 -5.54
C GLY A 154 -9.81 5.04 -5.70
N ASP A 155 -9.69 5.63 -6.89
CA ASP A 155 -8.78 6.73 -7.15
C ASP A 155 -9.24 8.05 -6.55
N MET A 156 -10.54 8.34 -6.41
CA MET A 156 -10.98 9.63 -5.87
C MET A 156 -10.90 9.68 -4.35
N LEU A 157 -11.33 8.64 -3.62
CA LEU A 157 -11.24 8.63 -2.16
C LEU A 157 -9.79 8.52 -1.68
N THR A 158 -8.96 7.72 -2.35
CA THR A 158 -7.52 7.70 -2.07
C THR A 158 -6.85 9.01 -2.51
N MET A 159 -7.30 9.67 -3.58
CA MET A 159 -6.82 11.02 -3.93
C MET A 159 -7.32 12.07 -2.93
N ILE A 160 -8.48 11.93 -2.30
CA ILE A 160 -9.00 12.85 -1.29
C ILE A 160 -8.29 12.61 0.05
N GLU A 161 -8.09 11.36 0.46
CA GLU A 161 -7.33 10.98 1.66
C GLU A 161 -5.84 11.32 1.50
N LYS A 162 -5.23 11.06 0.33
CA LYS A 162 -3.85 11.52 0.02
C LYS A 162 -3.78 13.02 -0.20
N ALA A 163 -4.80 13.68 -0.77
CA ALA A 163 -4.84 15.15 -0.81
C ALA A 163 -4.97 15.72 0.60
N GLN A 164 -5.73 15.09 1.51
CA GLN A 164 -5.84 15.51 2.90
C GLN A 164 -4.57 15.20 3.71
N ALA A 165 -3.87 14.10 3.41
CA ALA A 165 -2.59 13.74 4.05
C ALA A 165 -1.37 14.48 3.48
N VAL A 166 -1.43 14.95 2.23
CA VAL A 166 -0.35 15.68 1.53
C VAL A 166 -0.60 17.19 1.48
N VAL A 167 -1.82 17.65 1.75
CA VAL A 167 -2.13 19.07 1.95
C VAL A 167 -2.26 19.33 3.44
N ASP A 168 -1.12 19.46 4.09
CA ASP A 168 -1.03 20.35 5.24
C ASP A 168 -1.49 21.72 4.70
N GLU A 169 -2.73 22.15 5.01
CA GLU A 169 -3.37 23.33 4.42
C GLU A 169 -2.45 24.56 4.47
N LYS A 170 -1.60 24.62 5.51
CA LYS A 170 -0.53 25.61 5.66
C LYS A 170 0.56 25.50 4.60
N GLN A 171 1.08 24.31 4.32
CA GLN A 171 2.14 24.10 3.31
C GLN A 171 1.64 24.35 1.90
N ALA A 172 0.40 23.93 1.57
CA ALA A 172 -0.18 24.21 0.26
C ALA A 172 -0.48 25.70 0.06
N ALA A 173 -0.98 26.38 1.10
CA ALA A 173 -1.18 27.83 1.08
C ALA A 173 0.15 28.58 0.94
N ASP A 174 1.19 28.17 1.67
CA ASP A 174 2.53 28.77 1.59
C ASP A 174 3.21 28.51 0.25
N LEU A 175 3.08 27.30 -0.31
CA LEU A 175 3.58 26.96 -1.64
C LEU A 175 2.84 27.77 -2.71
N SER A 176 1.52 27.86 -2.65
CA SER A 176 0.70 28.70 -3.54
C SER A 176 1.10 30.18 -3.45
N LYS A 177 1.34 30.69 -2.23
CA LYS A 177 1.80 32.07 -1.98
C LYS A 177 3.21 32.31 -2.54
N LYS A 178 4.15 31.36 -2.35
CA LYS A 178 5.51 31.43 -2.91
C LYS A 178 5.52 31.32 -4.43
N LEU A 179 4.68 30.45 -5.00
CA LEU A 179 4.49 30.31 -6.44
C LEU A 179 3.94 31.60 -7.05
N ARG A 180 2.89 32.19 -6.47
CA ARG A 180 2.33 33.49 -6.89
C ARG A 180 3.36 34.64 -6.80
N LYS A 181 4.28 34.58 -5.83
CA LYS A 181 5.36 35.56 -5.64
C LYS A 181 6.63 35.28 -6.46
N ASN A 182 6.67 34.22 -7.28
CA ASN A 182 7.87 33.78 -8.01
C ASN A 182 9.10 33.52 -7.11
N GLN A 183 8.89 33.12 -5.86
CA GLN A 183 9.94 32.89 -4.86
C GLN A 183 10.26 31.40 -4.66
N PHE A 184 10.13 30.60 -5.72
CA PHE A 184 10.50 29.19 -5.64
C PHE A 184 12.04 29.07 -5.62
N THR A 185 12.57 28.44 -4.57
CA THR A 185 14.02 28.29 -4.33
C THR A 185 14.49 26.85 -4.55
N LEU A 186 15.81 26.62 -4.59
CA LEU A 186 16.37 25.25 -4.64
C LEU A 186 16.06 24.45 -3.37
N GLU A 187 15.84 25.13 -2.25
CA GLU A 187 15.42 24.50 -0.99
C GLU A 187 13.98 24.00 -1.07
N ASP A 188 13.07 24.80 -1.63
CA ASP A 188 11.70 24.36 -1.91
C ASP A 188 11.70 23.19 -2.90
N PHE A 189 12.54 23.24 -3.94
CA PHE A 189 12.72 22.15 -4.89
C PHE A 189 13.20 20.85 -4.22
N ARG A 190 14.18 20.92 -3.32
CA ARG A 190 14.64 19.75 -2.54
C ARG A 190 13.51 19.15 -1.72
N ASN A 191 12.79 20.00 -0.98
CA ASN A 191 11.73 19.55 -0.08
C ASN A 191 10.61 18.83 -0.85
N GLN A 192 10.27 19.31 -2.04
CA GLN A 192 9.31 18.65 -2.91
C GLN A 192 9.80 17.28 -3.41
N MET A 193 11.08 17.19 -3.80
CA MET A 193 11.67 15.92 -4.23
C MET A 193 11.73 14.88 -3.11
N VAL A 194 12.01 15.32 -1.87
CA VAL A 194 12.00 14.44 -0.68
C VAL A 194 10.58 13.97 -0.36
N GLN A 195 9.57 14.84 -0.51
CA GLN A 195 8.17 14.44 -0.35
C GLN A 195 7.75 13.41 -1.40
N VAL A 196 8.12 13.61 -2.66
CA VAL A 196 7.87 12.63 -3.74
C VAL A 196 8.52 11.28 -3.44
N ARG A 197 9.78 11.27 -2.96
CA ARG A 197 10.46 10.04 -2.53
C ARG A 197 9.72 9.33 -1.39
N LYS A 198 9.17 10.06 -0.42
CA LYS A 198 8.40 9.48 0.70
C LYS A 198 7.08 8.84 0.25
N MET A 199 6.55 9.23 -0.90
CA MET A 199 5.29 8.71 -1.44
C MET A 199 5.44 7.39 -2.23
N GLY A 200 6.67 6.88 -2.41
CA GLY A 200 6.95 5.62 -3.12
C GLY A 200 7.40 5.80 -4.57
N SER A 201 7.60 4.70 -5.28
CA SER A 201 8.18 4.69 -6.63
C SER A 201 7.30 5.49 -7.61
N LEU A 202 7.91 6.37 -8.41
CA LEU A 202 7.20 7.09 -9.48
C LEU A 202 6.53 6.13 -10.48
N THR A 203 7.00 4.88 -10.53
CA THR A 203 6.47 3.78 -11.33
C THR A 203 5.01 3.48 -10.98
N ASP A 204 4.66 3.51 -9.69
CA ASP A 204 3.30 3.26 -9.22
C ASP A 204 2.37 4.43 -9.60
N LEU A 205 2.87 5.66 -9.53
CA LEU A 205 2.12 6.86 -9.92
C LEU A 205 1.87 6.96 -11.43
N ILE A 206 2.84 6.54 -12.26
CA ILE A 206 2.67 6.48 -13.73
C ILE A 206 1.72 5.36 -14.13
N GLY A 207 1.71 4.24 -13.38
CA GLY A 207 0.76 3.14 -13.56
C GLY A 207 -0.71 3.54 -13.32
N MET A 208 -0.95 4.63 -12.57
CA MET A 208 -2.28 5.11 -12.19
C MET A 208 -2.87 6.18 -13.13
N ILE A 209 -2.16 6.62 -14.17
CA ILE A 209 -2.68 7.64 -15.13
C ILE A 209 -3.44 6.95 -16.29
N PRO A 210 -4.76 7.16 -16.45
CA PRO A 210 -5.54 6.56 -17.52
C PRO A 210 -5.02 7.00 -18.90
N GLY A 211 -4.77 6.04 -19.80
CA GLY A 211 -4.36 6.31 -21.18
C GLY A 211 -2.84 6.36 -21.43
N MET A 212 -2.01 6.41 -20.38
CA MET A 212 -0.54 6.44 -20.55
C MET A 212 0.13 5.05 -20.54
N GLY A 213 -0.57 4.01 -20.08
CA GLY A 213 -0.08 2.62 -20.08
C GLY A 213 0.20 2.01 -21.47
N LYS A 214 -0.27 2.64 -22.56
CA LYS A 214 -0.01 2.21 -23.94
C LYS A 214 1.31 2.75 -24.52
N MET A 215 1.97 3.69 -23.86
CA MET A 215 3.25 4.24 -24.32
C MET A 215 4.40 3.36 -23.80
N LYS A 216 4.63 2.21 -24.47
CA LYS A 216 5.69 1.23 -24.15
C LYS A 216 7.10 1.85 -24.06
N GLN A 217 7.32 3.02 -24.63
CA GLN A 217 8.60 3.74 -24.61
C GLN A 217 8.92 4.43 -23.26
N MET A 218 7.96 4.51 -22.34
CA MET A 218 8.16 5.09 -20.99
C MET A 218 8.29 4.04 -19.87
N LYS A 219 8.06 2.75 -20.17
CA LYS A 219 8.15 1.65 -19.18
C LYS A 219 9.58 1.42 -18.64
N ASN A 220 10.59 1.93 -19.33
CA ASN A 220 12.00 1.80 -18.94
C ASN A 220 12.57 3.08 -18.31
N LEU A 221 11.73 4.02 -17.90
CA LEU A 221 12.16 5.06 -16.97
C LEU A 221 12.13 4.46 -15.56
N ASP A 222 13.06 3.54 -15.29
CA ASP A 222 13.51 3.29 -13.93
C ASP A 222 14.02 4.63 -13.40
N VAL A 223 13.17 5.35 -12.68
CA VAL A 223 13.60 6.55 -11.99
C VAL A 223 14.43 6.04 -10.81
N ASP A 224 15.74 5.91 -11.06
CA ASP A 224 16.70 5.38 -10.11
C ASP A 224 16.57 6.16 -8.79
N GLU A 225 16.16 5.49 -7.71
CA GLU A 225 16.06 6.09 -6.38
C GLU A 225 17.38 6.76 -5.95
N LYS A 226 18.51 6.25 -6.48
CA LYS A 226 19.84 6.83 -6.26
C LYS A 226 19.97 8.22 -6.84
N GLU A 227 19.21 8.56 -7.89
CA GLU A 227 19.22 9.90 -8.48
C GLU A 227 18.56 10.92 -7.53
N PHE A 228 17.51 10.55 -6.81
CA PHE A 228 16.91 11.42 -5.79
C PHE A 228 17.87 11.71 -4.64
N VAL A 229 18.54 10.66 -4.13
CA VAL A 229 19.57 10.80 -3.09
C VAL A 229 20.70 11.71 -3.59
N ARG A 230 21.10 11.58 -4.85
CA ARG A 230 22.14 12.41 -5.46
C ARG A 230 21.74 13.89 -5.55
N ILE A 231 20.50 14.17 -5.97
CA ILE A 231 19.94 15.52 -6.04
C ILE A 231 19.91 16.15 -4.64
N GLU A 232 19.45 15.39 -3.64
CA GLU A 232 19.41 15.83 -2.25
C GLU A 232 20.81 16.16 -1.72
N ALA A 233 21.79 15.29 -1.95
CA ALA A 233 23.18 15.50 -1.57
C ALA A 233 23.75 16.78 -2.21
N ILE A 234 23.53 16.99 -3.52
CA ILE A 234 24.00 18.19 -4.24
C ILE A 234 23.42 19.48 -3.62
N ILE A 235 22.12 19.51 -3.31
CA ILE A 235 21.49 20.71 -2.72
C ILE A 235 21.96 20.92 -1.28
N ASN A 236 22.18 19.84 -0.52
CA ASN A 236 22.69 19.91 0.84
C ASN A 236 24.11 20.50 0.91
N SER A 237 24.94 20.28 -0.11
CA SER A 237 26.29 20.87 -0.23
C SER A 237 26.31 22.34 -0.68
N MET A 238 25.14 22.96 -0.89
CA MET A 238 25.01 24.39 -1.14
C MET A 238 24.83 25.17 0.16
N THR A 239 25.31 26.41 0.18
CA THR A 239 25.04 27.38 1.25
C THR A 239 23.59 27.90 1.17
N PRO A 240 23.01 28.40 2.28
CA PRO A 240 21.66 28.99 2.26
C PRO A 240 21.46 30.10 1.22
N GLN A 241 22.51 30.91 0.97
CA GLN A 241 22.48 31.95 -0.04
C GLN A 241 22.39 31.38 -1.47
N GLU A 242 23.15 30.33 -1.77
CA GLU A 242 23.11 29.67 -3.08
C GLU A 242 21.78 28.95 -3.33
N ARG A 243 21.16 28.37 -2.29
CA ARG A 243 19.84 27.73 -2.40
C ARG A 243 18.73 28.75 -2.70
N ARG A 244 18.77 29.91 -2.07
CA ARG A 244 17.84 31.02 -2.34
C ARG A 244 18.09 31.67 -3.69
N GLN A 245 19.35 31.76 -4.10
CA GLN A 245 19.75 32.51 -5.29
C GLN A 245 20.66 31.68 -6.20
N HIS A 246 20.07 30.81 -7.01
CA HIS A 246 20.81 29.86 -7.85
C HIS A 246 21.74 30.51 -8.89
N ASN A 247 21.53 31.77 -9.27
CA ASN A 247 22.30 32.46 -10.31
C ASN A 247 23.73 32.81 -9.87
N ILE A 248 24.02 32.83 -8.56
CA ILE A 248 25.38 33.11 -8.05
C ILE A 248 26.31 31.89 -8.18
N ILE A 249 25.78 30.72 -8.54
CA ILE A 249 26.51 29.45 -8.61
C ILE A 249 27.39 29.41 -9.88
N ASN A 250 28.59 30.01 -9.75
CA ASN A 250 29.65 30.02 -10.74
C ASN A 250 30.49 28.71 -10.75
N GLY A 251 31.46 28.60 -11.67
CA GLY A 251 32.27 27.39 -11.83
C GLY A 251 33.00 26.95 -10.56
N SER A 252 33.56 27.90 -9.79
CA SER A 252 34.24 27.61 -8.51
C SER A 252 33.27 27.00 -7.48
N ARG A 253 32.07 27.58 -7.34
CA ARG A 253 31.02 27.06 -6.45
C ARG A 253 30.55 25.68 -6.89
N ARG A 254 30.41 25.42 -8.19
CA ARG A 254 30.04 24.08 -8.71
C ARG A 254 31.08 23.02 -8.37
N LYS A 255 32.37 23.35 -8.45
CA LYS A 255 33.46 22.46 -8.05
C LYS A 255 33.39 22.11 -6.57
N ARG A 256 33.15 23.12 -5.71
CA ARG A 256 32.97 22.92 -4.26
C ARG A 256 31.75 22.06 -3.94
N ILE A 257 30.60 22.35 -4.55
CA ILE A 257 29.36 21.60 -4.36
C ILE A 257 29.56 20.14 -4.75
N ALA A 258 30.11 19.89 -5.95
CA ALA A 258 30.39 18.55 -6.45
C ALA A 258 31.30 17.74 -5.49
N GLY A 259 32.38 18.37 -4.98
CA GLY A 259 33.26 17.75 -3.99
C GLY A 259 32.55 17.47 -2.66
N GLY A 260 31.69 18.37 -2.20
CA GLY A 260 30.93 18.20 -0.96
C GLY A 260 29.79 17.18 -1.05
N SER A 261 29.27 16.88 -2.24
CA SER A 261 28.19 15.91 -2.46
C SER A 261 28.67 14.55 -2.96
N GLY A 262 29.98 14.39 -3.22
CA GLY A 262 30.52 13.17 -3.83
C GLY A 262 30.06 12.97 -5.28
N THR A 263 29.75 14.06 -6.00
CA THR A 263 29.23 14.02 -7.38
C THR A 263 30.18 14.74 -8.34
N THR A 264 29.84 14.74 -9.63
CA THR A 264 30.61 15.48 -10.64
C THR A 264 30.04 16.89 -10.85
N ILE A 265 30.84 17.77 -11.45
CA ILE A 265 30.39 19.11 -11.88
C ILE A 265 29.25 18.99 -12.91
N GLN A 266 29.26 17.93 -13.73
CA GLN A 266 28.21 17.68 -14.73
C GLN A 266 26.85 17.42 -14.07
N ASP A 267 26.83 16.69 -12.95
CA ASP A 267 25.61 16.42 -12.19
C ASP A 267 25.03 17.70 -11.59
N VAL A 268 25.90 18.57 -11.05
CA VAL A 268 25.49 19.89 -10.54
C VAL A 268 24.92 20.75 -11.67
N ASN A 269 25.54 20.73 -12.86
CA ASN A 269 25.02 21.44 -14.03
C ASN A 269 23.65 20.91 -14.47
N ARG A 270 23.48 19.59 -14.50
CA ARG A 270 22.22 18.93 -14.86
C ARG A 270 21.10 19.34 -13.92
N LEU A 271 21.37 19.32 -12.60
CA LEU A 271 20.40 19.75 -11.59
C LEU A 271 20.00 21.22 -11.78
N LEU A 272 20.96 22.13 -11.94
CA LEU A 272 20.66 23.56 -12.12
C LEU A 272 19.86 23.80 -13.41
N LYS A 273 20.17 23.06 -14.49
CA LYS A 273 19.42 23.12 -15.74
C LYS A 273 17.96 22.68 -15.52
N ASN A 274 17.75 21.52 -14.90
CA ASN A 274 16.42 20.99 -14.61
C ASN A 274 15.62 21.97 -13.73
N TYR A 275 16.24 22.49 -12.68
CA TYR A 275 15.64 23.51 -11.82
C TYR A 275 15.22 24.77 -12.60
N THR A 276 16.08 25.29 -13.48
CA THR A 276 15.70 26.46 -14.31
C THR A 276 14.58 26.18 -15.30
N GLN A 277 14.46 24.93 -15.79
CA GLN A 277 13.36 24.51 -16.65
C GLN A 277 12.03 24.49 -15.90
N VAL A 278 12.03 23.98 -14.66
CA VAL A 278 10.88 24.01 -13.76
C VAL A 278 10.48 25.46 -13.46
N LEU A 279 11.44 26.34 -13.15
CA LEU A 279 11.16 27.77 -12.95
C LEU A 279 10.54 28.43 -14.19
N LYS A 280 11.00 28.09 -15.40
CA LYS A 280 10.43 28.60 -16.65
C LYS A 280 8.99 28.12 -16.84
N MET A 281 8.72 26.85 -16.53
CA MET A 281 7.37 26.27 -16.62
C MET A 281 6.42 26.95 -15.62
N MET A 282 6.85 27.11 -14.37
CA MET A 282 6.08 27.81 -13.33
C MET A 282 5.77 29.26 -13.71
N LYS A 283 6.75 29.98 -14.27
CA LYS A 283 6.53 31.35 -14.79
C LYS A 283 5.51 31.39 -15.92
N LYS A 284 5.47 30.38 -16.79
CA LYS A 284 4.48 30.28 -17.88
C LYS A 284 3.07 29.99 -17.33
N LEU A 285 2.95 29.09 -16.35
CA LEU A 285 1.70 28.79 -15.65
C LEU A 285 1.12 30.03 -14.95
N ASN A 286 1.96 30.77 -14.22
CA ASN A 286 1.57 32.01 -13.54
C ASN A 286 1.13 33.13 -14.49
N LYS A 287 1.69 33.18 -15.72
CA LYS A 287 1.36 34.22 -16.71
C LYS A 287 0.16 33.89 -17.61
N GLY A 288 -0.20 32.60 -17.77
CA GLY A 288 -1.20 32.17 -18.76
C GLY A 288 -2.46 31.52 -18.20
N GLY A 289 -2.48 31.14 -16.91
CA GLY A 289 -3.54 30.30 -16.37
C GLY A 289 -3.73 28.98 -17.15
N MET A 290 -4.74 28.20 -16.78
CA MET A 290 -5.06 26.89 -17.38
C MET A 290 -5.39 26.96 -18.90
N ARG A 291 -5.54 28.17 -19.46
CA ARG A 291 -5.74 28.44 -20.89
C ARG A 291 -4.47 28.37 -21.75
N GLY A 292 -3.28 28.46 -21.15
CA GLY A 292 -2.00 28.43 -21.88
C GLY A 292 -1.49 27.03 -22.25
N LEU A 293 -1.99 25.98 -21.59
CA LEU A 293 -1.56 24.59 -21.79
C LEU A 293 -2.21 23.92 -23.00
N GLY A 294 -3.43 24.34 -23.39
CA GLY A 294 -4.18 23.71 -24.48
C GLY A 294 -3.71 24.07 -25.90
N ARG A 295 -2.90 25.12 -26.08
CA ARG A 295 -2.61 25.65 -27.43
C ARG A 295 -1.29 25.17 -28.05
N GLY A 296 -0.43 24.49 -27.27
CA GLY A 296 0.87 24.00 -27.75
C GLY A 296 0.99 22.47 -27.85
N MET A 297 0.00 21.73 -27.36
CA MET A 297 0.00 20.26 -27.39
C MET A 297 -0.90 19.68 -28.50
N LEU A 298 -1.59 20.54 -29.26
CA LEU A 298 -2.43 20.19 -30.41
C LEU A 298 -1.77 20.48 -31.77
N SER A 299 -0.47 20.82 -31.79
CA SER A 299 0.25 21.16 -33.03
C SER A 299 1.59 20.43 -33.21
N LEU A 300 1.71 19.21 -32.67
CA LEU A 300 2.76 18.25 -33.03
C LEU A 300 2.14 16.88 -33.25
#